data_AF-A0A9R0RCS5-F1
#
_entry.id   AF-A0A9R0RCS5-F1
#
_cell.length_a   1.000
_cell.length_b   1.000
_cell.length_c   1.000
_cell.angle_alpha   90.00
_cell.angle_beta   90.00
_cell.angle_gamma   90.00
#
_symmetry.space_group_name_H-M   'P 1'
#
loop_
_entity.id
_entity.type
_entity.pdbx_description
1 polymer ?
#
loop_
_entity_poly.entity_id
_entity_poly.type
_entity_poly.pdbx_seq_one_letter_code
_entity_poly.pdbx_strand_id
1 'polypeptide(L)'
;MVSAGKTPLVWAITADKSGYVNIFRYLLDHGANPDNVDIIGFTPLHEAAKIGHCEIIELLLSRGAYVDPFSTDHGTPLHVAAQHKQDAAMKILLDHHTDCNKILGCFLSPLKIAIESHSVKCVKLLVKAGAGVKGIRNVTPLLAAARHDLTDALKCLLDAGADPNVKDEFGHLPIHLAAYFGTRKAVEILYEVTSSRIPAIDDLSVDGIISHVKAEPKFEDLPLSKMSVAELKEEGDKALHKDDYNAALEFYNAAMMLDLENLDAILIGNRGYCRLLLGRDGALNDAHMCRKMRPDCADSCWLEGYSYLQVKEYEKACDSFLDGLKLKPGFVGIGRH
;
A
#
# COMPACT_ATOMS: atom_id res chain seq x y z
N MET A 1 -21.57 -31.00 5.07
CA MET A 1 -20.96 -29.91 4.30
C MET A 1 -19.56 -29.71 4.85
N VAL A 2 -18.54 -30.07 4.07
CA VAL A 2 -17.14 -30.09 4.49
C VAL A 2 -16.66 -28.64 4.54
N SER A 3 -16.59 -28.05 5.74
CA SER A 3 -16.06 -26.70 5.93
C SER A 3 -14.55 -26.71 5.71
N ALA A 4 -14.09 -25.81 4.84
CA ALA A 4 -12.72 -25.67 4.37
C ALA A 4 -11.68 -25.78 5.51
N GLY A 5 -10.77 -26.75 5.40
CA GLY A 5 -9.39 -26.72 5.92
C GLY A 5 -9.12 -26.45 7.41
N LYS A 6 -10.10 -26.12 8.24
CA LYS A 6 -9.88 -25.75 9.64
C LYS A 6 -9.49 -26.98 10.44
N THR A 7 -8.20 -27.10 10.71
CA THR A 7 -7.62 -28.15 11.54
C THR A 7 -8.16 -28.05 12.97
N PRO A 8 -8.22 -29.15 13.72
CA PRO A 8 -8.56 -29.11 15.15
C PRO A 8 -7.70 -28.11 15.94
N LEU A 9 -6.47 -27.88 15.47
CA LEU A 9 -5.52 -26.91 16.00
C LEU A 9 -6.04 -25.47 15.86
N VAL A 10 -6.54 -25.07 14.68
CA VAL A 10 -7.10 -23.72 14.45
C VAL A 10 -8.39 -23.49 15.25
N TRP A 11 -9.25 -24.51 15.37
CA TRP A 11 -10.48 -24.40 16.19
C TRP A 11 -10.18 -24.08 17.65
N ALA A 12 -9.13 -24.68 18.23
CA ALA A 12 -8.72 -24.41 19.60
C ALA A 12 -8.22 -22.96 19.79
N ILE A 13 -7.77 -22.27 18.74
CA ILE A 13 -7.38 -20.85 18.83
C ILE A 13 -8.63 -19.96 18.93
N THR A 14 -9.67 -20.25 18.15
CA THR A 14 -10.87 -19.41 18.05
C THR A 14 -11.80 -19.48 19.27
N ALA A 15 -11.50 -20.35 20.23
CA ALA A 15 -12.39 -20.62 21.34
C ALA A 15 -11.96 -19.86 22.61
N ASP A 16 -12.83 -18.93 23.04
CA ASP A 16 -12.63 -17.94 24.11
C ASP A 16 -12.68 -18.51 25.55
N LYS A 17 -12.15 -19.73 25.77
CA LYS A 17 -12.06 -20.30 27.13
C LYS A 17 -10.62 -20.68 27.41
N SER A 18 -10.12 -20.30 28.58
CA SER A 18 -8.79 -20.68 29.13
C SER A 18 -8.46 -22.18 29.00
N GLY A 19 -9.47 -23.06 28.96
CA GLY A 19 -9.29 -24.49 28.71
C GLY A 19 -8.72 -24.85 27.33
N TYR A 20 -8.87 -23.99 26.31
CA TYR A 20 -8.44 -24.30 24.94
C TYR A 20 -6.95 -24.12 24.71
N VAL A 21 -6.25 -23.29 25.50
CA VAL A 21 -4.77 -23.25 25.46
C VAL A 21 -4.18 -24.60 25.88
N ASN A 22 -4.76 -25.26 26.89
CA ASN A 22 -4.33 -26.60 27.31
C ASN A 22 -4.61 -27.65 26.23
N ILE A 23 -5.74 -27.57 25.54
CA ILE A 23 -6.06 -28.44 24.40
C ILE A 23 -5.08 -28.19 23.25
N PHE A 24 -4.81 -26.92 22.95
CA PHE A 24 -3.86 -26.53 21.91
C PHE A 24 -2.45 -27.04 22.20
N ARG A 25 -1.98 -26.89 23.45
CA ARG A 25 -0.71 -27.44 23.95
C ARG A 25 -0.66 -28.95 23.81
N TYR A 26 -1.72 -29.64 24.26
CA TYR A 26 -1.82 -31.09 24.13
C TYR A 26 -1.73 -31.54 22.66
N LEU A 27 -2.41 -30.86 21.74
CA LEU A 27 -2.33 -31.18 20.31
C LEU A 27 -0.92 -31.03 19.77
N LEU A 28 -0.21 -29.95 20.10
CA LEU A 28 1.18 -29.74 19.69
C LEU A 28 2.14 -30.77 20.31
N ASP A 29 1.94 -31.13 21.59
CA ASP A 29 2.73 -32.18 22.26
C ASP A 29 2.57 -33.56 21.60
N HIS A 30 1.43 -33.81 20.95
CA HIS A 30 1.12 -35.06 20.27
C HIS A 30 1.34 -35.00 18.76
N GLY A 31 2.20 -34.07 18.28
CA GLY A 31 2.67 -34.04 16.90
C GLY A 31 1.74 -33.31 15.92
N ALA A 32 0.80 -32.49 16.39
CA ALA A 32 0.10 -31.57 15.50
C ALA A 32 1.12 -30.59 14.88
N ASN A 33 1.09 -30.47 13.55
CA ASN A 33 1.97 -29.55 12.83
C ASN A 33 1.58 -28.09 13.14
N PRO A 34 2.47 -27.29 13.76
CA PRO A 34 2.20 -25.88 14.06
C PRO A 34 2.07 -25.00 12.80
N ASP A 35 2.65 -25.43 11.68
CA ASP A 35 2.66 -24.70 10.41
C ASP A 35 1.61 -25.22 9.41
N ASN A 36 0.57 -25.89 9.90
CA ASN A 36 -0.46 -26.39 9.00
C ASN A 36 -1.18 -25.21 8.31
N VAL A 37 -1.29 -25.25 6.98
CA VAL A 37 -1.86 -24.16 6.17
C VAL A 37 -3.20 -24.56 5.57
N ASP A 38 -4.07 -23.58 5.36
CA ASP A 38 -5.23 -23.74 4.49
C ASP A 38 -4.89 -23.47 3.01
N ILE A 39 -5.91 -23.41 2.16
CA ILE A 39 -5.77 -23.26 0.70
C ILE A 39 -5.14 -21.92 0.26
N ILE A 40 -5.13 -20.91 1.12
CA ILE A 40 -4.55 -19.58 0.85
C ILE A 40 -3.25 -19.36 1.64
N GLY A 41 -2.69 -20.41 2.26
CA GLY A 41 -1.46 -20.32 3.06
C GLY A 41 -1.67 -19.78 4.48
N PHE A 42 -2.90 -19.72 4.98
CA PHE A 42 -3.19 -19.19 6.32
C PHE A 42 -2.85 -20.23 7.39
N THR A 43 -2.02 -19.85 8.36
CA THR A 43 -1.52 -20.74 9.44
C THR A 43 -2.20 -20.46 10.80
N PRO A 44 -2.08 -21.38 11.77
CA PRO A 44 -2.40 -21.12 13.18
C PRO A 44 -1.80 -19.81 13.71
N LEU A 45 -0.58 -19.45 13.29
CA LEU A 45 0.07 -18.21 13.71
C LEU A 45 -0.67 -16.97 13.18
N HIS A 46 -1.21 -17.01 11.95
CA HIS A 46 -2.05 -15.92 11.44
C HIS A 46 -3.36 -15.78 12.25
N GLU A 47 -4.02 -16.90 12.58
CA GLU A 47 -5.26 -16.86 13.38
C GLU A 47 -4.98 -16.32 14.80
N ALA A 48 -3.89 -16.76 15.43
CA ALA A 48 -3.50 -16.27 16.74
C ALA A 48 -3.15 -14.76 16.71
N ALA A 49 -2.45 -14.30 15.66
CA ALA A 49 -2.13 -12.90 15.44
C ALA A 49 -3.38 -12.03 15.17
N LYS A 50 -4.38 -12.56 14.46
CA LYS A 50 -5.67 -11.91 14.22
C LYS A 50 -6.44 -11.64 15.51
N ILE A 51 -6.52 -12.65 16.36
CA ILE A 51 -7.29 -12.57 17.62
C ILE A 51 -6.48 -11.83 18.71
N GLY A 52 -5.14 -11.85 18.62
CA GLY A 52 -4.25 -11.28 19.64
C GLY A 52 -3.91 -12.26 20.76
N HIS A 53 -4.02 -13.56 20.52
CA HIS A 53 -3.78 -14.62 21.51
C HIS A 53 -2.28 -14.82 21.77
N CYS A 54 -1.70 -13.93 22.56
CA CYS A 54 -0.26 -13.87 22.88
C CYS A 54 0.29 -15.20 23.39
N GLU A 55 -0.42 -15.90 24.29
CA GLU A 55 0.04 -17.18 24.83
C GLU A 55 0.11 -18.29 23.76
N ILE A 56 -0.81 -18.27 22.80
CA ILE A 56 -0.81 -19.23 21.68
C ILE A 56 0.32 -18.90 20.69
N ILE A 57 0.59 -17.62 20.45
CA ILE A 57 1.71 -17.16 19.61
C ILE A 57 3.03 -17.66 20.21
N GLU A 58 3.28 -17.37 21.49
CA GLU A 58 4.47 -17.84 22.20
C GLU A 58 4.61 -19.36 22.15
N LEU A 59 3.50 -20.08 22.37
CA LEU A 59 3.49 -21.52 22.31
C LEU A 59 3.83 -22.04 20.91
N LEU A 60 3.23 -21.50 19.85
CA LEU A 60 3.54 -21.86 18.46
C LEU A 60 5.03 -21.64 18.15
N LEU A 61 5.56 -20.45 18.46
CA LEU A 61 6.95 -20.10 18.20
C LEU A 61 7.92 -20.97 19.02
N SER A 62 7.59 -21.29 20.27
CA SER A 62 8.38 -22.21 21.12
C SER A 62 8.43 -23.64 20.58
N ARG A 63 7.47 -24.02 19.73
CA ARG A 63 7.40 -25.33 19.06
C ARG A 63 7.93 -25.30 17.62
N GLY A 64 8.65 -24.23 17.27
CA GLY A 64 9.31 -24.12 15.97
C GLY A 64 8.38 -23.76 14.82
N ALA A 65 7.20 -23.18 15.10
CA ALA A 65 6.38 -22.58 14.05
C ALA A 65 7.22 -21.56 13.27
N TYR A 66 7.11 -21.60 11.95
CA TYR A 66 7.72 -20.59 11.12
C TYR A 66 7.09 -19.23 11.42
N VAL A 67 7.92 -18.20 11.60
CA VAL A 67 7.48 -16.89 12.12
C VAL A 67 6.87 -15.99 11.03
N ASP A 68 7.31 -16.17 9.77
CA ASP A 68 6.89 -15.37 8.61
C ASP A 68 6.19 -16.20 7.49
N PRO A 69 5.23 -17.08 7.80
CA PRO A 69 4.46 -17.77 6.77
C PRO A 69 3.69 -16.72 5.95
N PHE A 70 3.54 -16.96 4.65
CA PHE A 70 2.92 -16.00 3.74
C PHE A 70 1.61 -16.54 3.20
N SER A 71 0.52 -15.83 3.49
CA SER A 71 -0.79 -16.04 2.89
C SER A 71 -0.98 -15.11 1.68
N THR A 72 -1.55 -15.62 0.59
CA THR A 72 -1.73 -14.88 -0.66
C THR A 72 -2.56 -13.61 -0.47
N ASP A 73 -3.55 -13.67 0.41
CA ASP A 73 -4.56 -12.62 0.58
C ASP A 73 -4.29 -11.77 1.84
N HIS A 74 -3.58 -12.34 2.81
CA HIS A 74 -3.38 -11.74 4.13
C HIS A 74 -1.93 -11.37 4.47
N GLY A 75 -0.95 -11.78 3.64
CA GLY A 75 0.45 -11.51 3.88
C GLY A 75 1.02 -12.35 5.02
N THR A 76 1.83 -11.76 5.88
CA THR A 76 2.42 -12.45 7.06
C THR A 76 1.57 -12.27 8.31
N PRO A 77 1.80 -13.03 9.40
CA PRO A 77 1.12 -12.79 10.68
C PRO A 77 1.25 -11.35 11.19
N LEU A 78 2.35 -10.66 10.83
CA LEU A 78 2.56 -9.26 11.15
C LEU A 78 1.59 -8.31 10.41
N HIS A 79 1.26 -8.60 9.14
CA HIS A 79 0.22 -7.87 8.39
C HIS A 79 -1.14 -8.03 9.06
N VAL A 80 -1.47 -9.25 9.46
CA VAL A 80 -2.73 -9.57 10.14
C VAL A 80 -2.82 -8.89 11.52
N ALA A 81 -1.75 -8.93 12.32
CA ALA A 81 -1.70 -8.22 13.59
C ALA A 81 -1.86 -6.70 13.41
N ALA A 82 -1.27 -6.12 12.36
CA ALA A 82 -1.44 -4.71 12.02
C ALA A 82 -2.89 -4.38 11.67
N GLN A 83 -3.51 -5.19 10.81
CA GLN A 83 -4.89 -5.02 10.34
C GLN A 83 -5.90 -5.07 11.50
N HIS A 84 -5.69 -5.99 12.43
CA HIS A 84 -6.56 -6.20 13.60
C HIS A 84 -6.14 -5.40 14.84
N LYS A 85 -5.13 -4.53 14.71
CA LYS A 85 -4.64 -3.64 15.77
C LYS A 85 -4.13 -4.37 17.02
N GLN A 86 -3.56 -5.56 16.84
CA GLN A 86 -3.09 -6.42 17.93
C GLN A 86 -1.64 -6.09 18.30
N ASP A 87 -1.44 -5.00 19.05
CA ASP A 87 -0.10 -4.48 19.37
C ASP A 87 0.73 -5.43 20.26
N ALA A 88 0.08 -6.14 21.20
CA ALA A 88 0.77 -7.12 22.04
C ALA A 88 1.27 -8.33 21.24
N ALA A 89 0.43 -8.88 20.35
CA ALA A 89 0.81 -9.96 19.44
C ALA A 89 1.91 -9.53 18.47
N MET A 90 1.77 -8.32 17.90
CA MET A 90 2.78 -7.73 17.04
C MET A 90 4.13 -7.61 17.74
N LYS A 91 4.15 -7.20 19.01
CA LYS A 91 5.39 -7.09 19.77
C LYS A 91 6.10 -8.44 19.88
N ILE A 92 5.37 -9.51 20.23
CA ILE A 92 5.93 -10.87 20.32
C ILE A 92 6.50 -11.30 18.96
N LEU A 93 5.76 -11.09 17.87
CA LEU A 93 6.25 -11.41 16.52
C LEU A 93 7.52 -10.63 16.15
N LEU A 94 7.62 -9.35 16.50
CA LEU A 94 8.82 -8.55 16.25
C LEU A 94 10.02 -8.98 17.11
N ASP A 95 9.78 -9.40 18.35
CA ASP A 95 10.81 -9.93 19.26
C ASP A 95 11.42 -11.24 18.72
N HIS A 96 10.69 -11.96 17.86
CA HIS A 96 11.15 -13.17 17.16
C HIS A 96 11.77 -12.90 15.77
N HIS A 97 12.29 -11.69 15.52
CA HIS A 97 13.03 -11.31 14.31
C HIS A 97 12.26 -11.45 12.99
N THR A 98 10.96 -11.17 13.00
CA THR A 98 10.13 -11.13 11.77
C THR A 98 10.61 -10.06 10.78
N ASP A 99 10.49 -10.35 9.48
CA ASP A 99 10.70 -9.36 8.43
C ASP A 99 9.53 -8.35 8.39
N CYS A 100 9.72 -7.22 9.08
CA CYS A 100 8.72 -6.16 9.16
C CYS A 100 8.50 -5.36 7.86
N ASN A 101 9.28 -5.64 6.81
CA ASN A 101 9.22 -4.96 5.52
C ASN A 101 8.66 -5.83 4.38
N LYS A 102 8.20 -7.04 4.69
CA LYS A 102 7.56 -7.92 3.71
C LYS A 102 6.36 -7.21 3.08
N ILE A 103 6.19 -7.31 1.76
CA ILE A 103 5.12 -6.62 1.04
C ILE A 103 4.01 -7.61 0.66
N LEU A 104 2.77 -7.29 1.01
CA LEU A 104 1.55 -7.92 0.51
C LEU A 104 1.04 -7.16 -0.73
N GLY A 105 0.69 -7.88 -1.79
CA GLY A 105 0.21 -7.26 -3.02
C GLY A 105 1.19 -6.20 -3.54
N CYS A 106 0.70 -5.12 -4.14
CA CYS A 106 1.58 -4.19 -4.84
C CYS A 106 2.39 -3.23 -3.93
N PHE A 107 1.84 -2.76 -2.79
CA PHE A 107 2.50 -1.77 -1.91
C PHE A 107 2.11 -1.87 -0.43
N LEU A 108 1.46 -2.95 0.02
CA LEU A 108 1.01 -3.04 1.41
C LEU A 108 2.11 -3.63 2.28
N SER A 109 2.87 -2.75 2.94
CA SER A 109 3.71 -3.15 4.07
C SER A 109 2.89 -3.28 5.36
N PRO A 110 3.37 -4.00 6.38
CA PRO A 110 2.74 -4.01 7.71
C PRO A 110 2.54 -2.60 8.26
N LEU A 111 3.50 -1.69 8.01
CA LEU A 111 3.42 -0.30 8.43
C LEU A 111 2.27 0.45 7.76
N LYS A 112 2.09 0.27 6.45
CA LYS A 112 0.97 0.86 5.70
C LYS A 112 -0.37 0.34 6.23
N ILE A 113 -0.50 -0.97 6.44
CA ILE A 113 -1.71 -1.57 7.00
C ILE A 113 -2.01 -1.03 8.41
N ALA A 114 -1.01 -0.88 9.27
CA ALA A 114 -1.19 -0.31 10.60
C ALA A 114 -1.73 1.13 10.56
N ILE A 115 -1.29 1.92 9.58
CA ILE A 115 -1.76 3.30 9.34
C ILE A 115 -3.20 3.30 8.83
N GLU A 116 -3.51 2.49 7.81
CA GLU A 116 -4.89 2.34 7.27
C GLU A 116 -5.86 1.77 8.31
N SER A 117 -5.33 1.02 9.29
CA SER A 117 -6.11 0.50 10.42
C SER A 117 -6.17 1.48 11.60
N HIS A 118 -5.58 2.68 11.49
CA HIS A 118 -5.53 3.69 12.54
C HIS A 118 -4.89 3.19 13.86
N SER A 119 -3.96 2.24 13.80
CA SER A 119 -3.28 1.68 14.97
C SER A 119 -1.93 2.37 15.22
N VAL A 120 -1.95 3.49 15.94
CA VAL A 120 -0.75 4.26 16.29
C VAL A 120 0.26 3.42 17.10
N LYS A 121 -0.21 2.50 17.95
CA LYS A 121 0.68 1.62 18.72
C LYS A 121 1.46 0.67 17.81
N CYS A 122 0.78 0.02 16.86
CA CYS A 122 1.42 -0.84 15.87
C CYS A 122 2.40 -0.05 15.01
N VAL A 123 2.05 1.18 14.58
CA VAL A 123 2.98 2.07 13.86
C VAL A 123 4.26 2.30 14.66
N LYS A 124 4.14 2.68 15.94
CA LYS A 124 5.31 2.93 16.81
C LYS A 124 6.18 1.68 16.98
N LEU A 125 5.58 0.49 17.09
CA LEU A 125 6.31 -0.79 17.19
C LEU A 125 7.06 -1.10 15.89
N LEU A 126 6.40 -0.98 14.74
CA LEU A 126 6.99 -1.25 13.43
C LEU A 126 8.14 -0.29 13.10
N VAL A 127 7.97 1.00 13.40
CA VAL A 127 9.04 2.01 13.22
C VAL A 127 10.26 1.67 14.08
N LYS A 128 10.06 1.27 15.35
CA LYS A 128 11.15 0.82 16.23
C LYS A 128 11.85 -0.44 15.73
N ALA A 129 11.12 -1.32 15.06
CA ALA A 129 11.67 -2.54 14.45
C ALA A 129 12.40 -2.30 13.12
N GLY A 130 12.46 -1.05 12.62
CA GLY A 130 13.14 -0.71 11.37
C GLY A 130 12.27 -0.85 10.12
N ALA A 131 10.95 -0.68 10.26
CA ALA A 131 10.06 -0.61 9.10
C ALA A 131 10.42 0.59 8.20
N GLY A 132 10.35 0.40 6.88
CA GLY A 132 10.71 1.40 5.87
C GLY A 132 9.78 2.61 5.86
N VAL A 133 10.12 3.67 6.60
CA VAL A 133 9.29 4.87 6.75
C VAL A 133 9.26 5.78 5.51
N LYS A 134 10.23 5.65 4.62
CA LYS A 134 10.28 6.43 3.36
C LYS A 134 9.23 5.98 2.34
N GLY A 135 8.70 4.76 2.50
CA GLY A 135 7.78 4.17 1.54
C GLY A 135 8.44 3.85 0.19
N ILE A 136 7.60 3.56 -0.79
CA ILE A 136 8.01 3.23 -2.15
C ILE A 136 7.57 4.39 -3.04
N ARG A 137 8.52 5.28 -3.35
CA ARG A 137 8.34 6.47 -4.21
C ARG A 137 7.20 7.36 -3.73
N ASN A 138 6.09 7.49 -4.47
CA ASN A 138 4.97 8.37 -4.11
C ASN A 138 3.96 7.72 -3.15
N VAL A 139 4.16 6.44 -2.80
CA VAL A 139 3.36 5.76 -1.78
C VAL A 139 4.15 5.76 -0.48
N THR A 140 3.96 6.81 0.32
CA THR A 140 4.65 6.97 1.60
C THR A 140 3.71 6.71 2.80
N PRO A 141 4.23 6.12 3.89
CA PRO A 141 3.53 6.06 5.16
C PRO A 141 3.07 7.44 5.65
N LEU A 142 3.85 8.50 5.39
CA LEU A 142 3.54 9.86 5.82
C LEU A 142 2.30 10.43 5.10
N LEU A 143 2.18 10.22 3.79
CA LEU A 143 0.98 10.60 3.02
C LEU A 143 -0.27 9.89 3.55
N ALA A 144 -0.15 8.61 3.90
CA ALA A 144 -1.23 7.83 4.47
C ALA A 144 -1.66 8.34 5.86
N ALA A 145 -0.67 8.64 6.72
CA ALA A 145 -0.94 9.17 8.05
C ALA A 145 -1.56 10.58 8.01
N ALA A 146 -1.17 11.41 7.03
CA ALA A 146 -1.73 12.74 6.82
C ALA A 146 -3.20 12.69 6.37
N ARG A 147 -3.54 11.76 5.47
CA ARG A 147 -4.92 11.53 5.01
C ARG A 147 -5.87 11.14 6.15
N HIS A 148 -5.38 10.36 7.12
CA HIS A 148 -6.18 9.84 8.23
C HIS A 148 -6.08 10.68 9.52
N ASP A 149 -5.46 11.86 9.47
CA ASP A 149 -5.26 12.76 10.62
C ASP A 149 -4.54 12.10 11.83
N LEU A 150 -3.64 11.15 11.56
CA LEU A 150 -2.94 10.42 12.63
C LEU A 150 -1.74 11.21 13.15
N THR A 151 -1.99 12.29 13.87
CA THR A 151 -0.97 13.23 14.39
C THR A 151 0.20 12.56 15.13
N ASP A 152 -0.07 11.57 15.97
CA ASP A 152 0.97 10.80 16.67
C ASP A 152 1.81 9.92 15.72
N ALA A 153 1.17 9.36 14.69
CA ALA A 153 1.87 8.60 13.66
C ALA A 153 2.70 9.52 12.77
N LEU A 154 2.19 10.71 12.42
CA LEU A 154 2.94 11.74 11.68
C LEU A 154 4.24 12.08 12.40
N LYS A 155 4.18 12.44 13.69
CA LYS A 155 5.38 12.72 14.49
C LYS A 155 6.34 11.53 14.50
N CYS A 156 5.83 10.33 14.79
CA CYS A 156 6.65 9.13 14.82
C CYS A 156 7.36 8.83 13.48
N LEU A 157 6.70 9.09 12.35
CA LEU A 157 7.27 8.87 11.02
C LEU A 157 8.29 9.95 10.67
N LEU A 158 8.02 11.22 11.01
CA LEU A 158 8.95 12.33 10.82
C LEU A 158 10.23 12.15 11.66
N ASP A 159 10.09 11.77 12.94
CA ASP A 159 11.22 11.47 13.82
C ASP A 159 12.09 10.32 13.28
N ALA A 160 11.47 9.39 12.56
CA ALA A 160 12.15 8.27 11.92
C ALA A 160 12.77 8.62 10.54
N GLY A 161 12.64 9.87 10.07
CA GLY A 161 13.23 10.35 8.83
C GLY A 161 12.37 10.14 7.58
N ALA A 162 11.04 10.11 7.72
CA ALA A 162 10.14 10.22 6.57
C ALA A 162 10.27 11.60 5.89
N ASP A 163 10.29 11.64 4.56
CA ASP A 163 10.40 12.89 3.80
C ASP A 163 9.02 13.57 3.68
N PRO A 164 8.84 14.79 4.21
CA PRO A 164 7.58 15.53 4.15
C PRO A 164 7.28 16.13 2.77
N ASN A 165 8.22 16.07 1.82
CA ASN A 165 8.08 16.74 0.51
C ASN A 165 7.71 15.77 -0.62
N VAL A 166 7.41 14.51 -0.30
CA VAL A 166 7.01 13.52 -1.30
C VAL A 166 5.56 13.72 -1.69
N LYS A 167 5.32 13.95 -2.98
CA LYS A 167 3.97 14.10 -3.53
C LYS A 167 3.31 12.74 -3.74
N ASP A 168 1.99 12.69 -3.58
CA ASP A 168 1.19 11.53 -3.98
C ASP A 168 1.03 11.45 -5.51
N GLU A 169 0.23 10.50 -5.98
CA GLU A 169 -0.05 10.31 -7.42
C GLU A 169 -0.82 11.47 -8.07
N PHE A 170 -1.43 12.36 -7.29
CA PHE A 170 -2.17 13.52 -7.77
C PHE A 170 -1.34 14.81 -7.64
N GLY A 171 -0.12 14.73 -7.09
CA GLY A 171 0.75 15.88 -6.88
C GLY A 171 0.58 16.57 -5.53
N HIS A 172 -0.24 16.01 -4.62
CA HIS A 172 -0.45 16.56 -3.30
C HIS A 172 0.68 16.20 -2.34
N LEU A 173 1.15 17.18 -1.57
CA LEU A 173 2.05 16.96 -0.45
C LEU A 173 1.27 16.41 0.77
N PRO A 174 1.94 15.78 1.74
CA PRO A 174 1.33 15.40 3.01
C PRO A 174 0.60 16.56 3.69
N ILE A 175 1.14 17.78 3.61
CA ILE A 175 0.50 18.97 4.19
C ILE A 175 -0.82 19.34 3.50
N HIS A 176 -0.93 19.13 2.18
CA HIS A 176 -2.18 19.34 1.45
C HIS A 176 -3.24 18.33 1.89
N LEU A 177 -2.85 17.05 2.01
CA LEU A 177 -3.74 16.00 2.50
C LEU A 177 -4.21 16.28 3.94
N ALA A 178 -3.31 16.74 4.82
CA ALA A 178 -3.67 17.12 6.17
C ALA A 178 -4.60 18.34 6.22
N ALA A 179 -4.43 19.31 5.32
CA ALA A 179 -5.31 20.48 5.23
C ALA A 179 -6.71 20.12 4.68
N TYR A 180 -6.78 19.14 3.78
CA TYR A 180 -8.03 18.68 3.17
C TYR A 180 -8.84 17.78 4.11
N PHE A 181 -8.20 16.74 4.67
CA PHE A 181 -8.87 15.68 5.45
C PHE A 181 -8.72 15.86 6.97
N GLY A 182 -7.64 16.50 7.41
CA GLY A 182 -7.20 16.47 8.80
C GLY A 182 -7.55 17.71 9.62
N THR A 183 -6.97 17.75 10.81
CA THR A 183 -7.11 18.86 11.75
C THR A 183 -5.99 19.87 11.59
N ARG A 184 -6.22 21.09 12.08
CA ARG A 184 -5.20 22.14 12.15
C ARG A 184 -3.88 21.63 12.74
N LYS A 185 -3.94 20.74 13.74
CA LYS A 185 -2.76 20.17 14.39
C LYS A 185 -1.88 19.36 13.44
N ALA A 186 -2.48 18.58 12.53
CA ALA A 186 -1.71 17.83 11.54
C ALA A 186 -1.01 18.77 10.55
N VAL A 187 -1.68 19.85 10.15
CA VAL A 187 -1.08 20.89 9.30
C VAL A 187 0.06 21.59 10.03
N GLU A 188 -0.11 21.96 11.31
CA GLU A 188 0.94 22.58 12.12
C GLU A 188 2.18 21.69 12.26
N ILE A 189 2.00 20.40 12.52
CA ILE A 189 3.11 19.42 12.60
C ILE A 189 3.89 19.37 11.29
N LEU A 190 3.19 19.32 10.16
CA LEU A 190 3.82 19.23 8.83
C LEU A 190 4.41 20.57 8.38
N TYR A 191 3.83 21.68 8.81
CA TYR A 191 4.28 23.03 8.48
C TYR A 191 5.69 23.30 9.04
N GLU A 192 6.00 22.81 10.24
CA GLU A 192 7.33 22.99 10.85
C GLU A 192 8.46 22.28 10.08
N VAL A 193 8.15 21.19 9.37
CA VAL A 193 9.15 20.32 8.73
C VAL A 193 9.21 20.43 7.21
N THR A 194 8.16 20.98 6.57
CA THR A 194 8.08 21.09 5.11
C THR A 194 8.90 22.30 4.63
N SER A 195 10.09 22.06 4.06
CA SER A 195 11.07 23.10 3.69
C SER A 195 10.92 23.67 2.27
N SER A 196 9.86 23.32 1.53
CA SER A 196 9.61 23.87 0.19
C SER A 196 8.36 24.76 0.17
N ARG A 197 8.54 26.01 -0.27
CA ARG A 197 7.46 26.90 -0.74
C ARG A 197 6.47 26.07 -1.55
N ILE A 198 5.25 25.92 -1.06
CA ILE A 198 4.15 25.38 -1.86
C ILE A 198 3.96 26.36 -3.02
N PRO A 199 4.34 26.02 -4.27
CA PRO A 199 4.17 26.95 -5.38
C PRO A 199 2.66 27.12 -5.62
N ALA A 200 2.21 28.37 -5.74
CA ALA A 200 0.81 28.82 -5.97
C ALA A 200 -0.02 29.23 -4.74
N ILE A 201 0.51 29.24 -3.52
CA ILE A 201 -0.20 29.81 -2.35
C ILE A 201 0.44 31.15 -1.95
N ASP A 202 -0.34 32.24 -2.08
CA ASP A 202 0.09 33.60 -1.69
C ASP A 202 0.16 33.79 -0.17
N ASP A 203 -0.73 33.13 0.58
CA ASP A 203 -0.72 33.09 2.05
C ASP A 203 -0.19 31.74 2.57
N LEU A 204 1.11 31.70 2.86
CA LEU A 204 1.79 30.51 3.39
C LEU A 204 1.51 30.26 4.87
N SER A 205 0.61 31.00 5.53
CA SER A 205 0.21 30.66 6.89
C SER A 205 -0.57 29.34 6.93
N VAL A 206 -0.64 28.70 8.10
CA VAL A 206 -1.49 27.52 8.32
C VAL A 206 -2.94 27.80 7.90
N ASP A 207 -3.43 29.01 8.16
CA ASP A 207 -4.77 29.46 7.80
C ASP A 207 -4.94 29.64 6.28
N GLY A 208 -3.93 30.20 5.61
CA GLY A 208 -3.90 30.35 4.15
C GLY A 208 -3.89 29.01 3.42
N ILE A 209 -3.07 28.05 3.87
CA ILE A 209 -3.02 26.69 3.30
C ILE A 209 -4.37 25.99 3.49
N ILE A 210 -4.94 26.02 4.69
CA ILE A 210 -6.24 25.40 4.97
C ILE A 210 -7.34 26.05 4.12
N SER A 211 -7.33 27.37 3.99
CA SER A 211 -8.35 28.10 3.23
C SER A 211 -8.24 27.83 1.74
N HIS A 212 -7.03 27.80 1.19
CA HIS A 212 -6.77 27.49 -0.21
C HIS A 212 -7.25 26.08 -0.56
N VAL A 213 -6.82 25.07 0.20
CA VAL A 213 -7.20 23.66 -0.05
C VAL A 213 -8.71 23.44 0.12
N LYS A 214 -9.37 24.18 1.02
CA LYS A 214 -10.83 24.12 1.16
C LYS A 214 -11.60 24.86 0.05
N ALA A 215 -10.95 25.82 -0.61
CA ALA A 215 -11.53 26.53 -1.73
C ALA A 215 -11.42 25.73 -3.04
N GLU A 216 -10.51 24.76 -3.13
CA GLU A 216 -10.44 23.84 -4.26
C GLU A 216 -11.75 23.03 -4.36
N PRO A 217 -12.34 22.92 -5.56
CA PRO A 217 -13.53 22.13 -5.76
C PRO A 217 -13.23 20.68 -5.41
N LYS A 218 -14.04 20.10 -4.52
CA LYS A 218 -13.87 18.70 -4.16
C LYS A 218 -14.17 17.83 -5.36
N PHE A 219 -13.54 16.66 -5.44
CA PHE A 219 -13.77 15.75 -6.55
C PHE A 219 -15.25 15.41 -6.70
N GLU A 220 -15.97 15.24 -5.58
CA GLU A 220 -17.40 14.96 -5.55
C GLU A 220 -18.26 16.02 -6.24
N ASP A 221 -17.80 17.28 -6.29
CA ASP A 221 -18.51 18.39 -6.90
C ASP A 221 -18.24 18.52 -8.41
N LEU A 222 -17.21 17.85 -8.92
CA LEU A 222 -16.83 17.91 -10.34
C LEU A 222 -17.83 17.13 -11.21
N PRO A 223 -18.08 17.56 -12.46
CA PRO A 223 -18.93 16.81 -13.39
C PRO A 223 -18.48 15.36 -13.60
N LEU A 224 -17.17 15.12 -13.52
CA LEU A 224 -16.52 13.82 -13.69
C LEU A 224 -16.95 12.81 -12.62
N SER A 225 -17.30 13.24 -11.40
CA SER A 225 -17.72 12.34 -10.31
C SER A 225 -19.07 11.68 -10.57
N LYS A 226 -19.88 12.25 -11.47
CA LYS A 226 -21.21 11.76 -11.84
C LYS A 226 -21.18 10.70 -12.94
N MET A 227 -20.03 10.53 -13.59
CA MET A 227 -19.82 9.53 -14.63
C MET A 227 -19.52 8.17 -14.01
N SER A 228 -19.88 7.10 -14.70
CA SER A 228 -19.45 5.76 -14.32
C SER A 228 -17.97 5.54 -14.64
N VAL A 229 -17.33 4.62 -13.93
CA VAL A 229 -15.93 4.22 -14.18
C VAL A 229 -15.72 3.78 -15.63
N ALA A 230 -16.71 3.10 -16.23
CA ALA A 230 -16.65 2.66 -17.62
C ALA A 230 -16.68 3.85 -18.61
N GLU A 231 -17.56 4.83 -18.39
CA GLU A 231 -17.62 6.04 -19.22
C GLU A 231 -16.33 6.86 -19.11
N LEU A 232 -15.77 6.99 -17.90
CA LEU A 232 -14.50 7.68 -17.70
C LEU A 232 -13.34 6.98 -18.43
N LYS A 233 -13.28 5.64 -18.37
CA LYS A 233 -12.30 4.87 -19.14
C LYS A 233 -12.45 5.11 -20.64
N GLU A 234 -13.68 5.03 -21.15
CA GLU A 234 -13.97 5.23 -22.57
C GLU A 234 -13.60 6.64 -23.07
N GLU A 235 -13.95 7.69 -22.31
CA GLU A 235 -13.58 9.06 -22.65
C GLU A 235 -12.07 9.30 -22.52
N GLY A 236 -11.43 8.67 -21.53
CA GLY A 236 -9.96 8.66 -21.41
C GLY A 236 -9.28 8.03 -22.62
N ASP A 237 -9.78 6.88 -23.10
CA ASP A 237 -9.24 6.19 -24.28
C ASP A 237 -9.49 7.01 -25.57
N LYS A 238 -10.65 7.66 -25.71
CA LYS A 238 -10.93 8.59 -26.81
C LYS A 238 -9.95 9.77 -26.82
N ALA A 239 -9.64 10.34 -25.66
CA ALA A 239 -8.67 11.41 -25.52
C ALA A 239 -7.24 10.92 -25.83
N LEU A 240 -6.88 9.73 -25.35
CA LEU A 240 -5.60 9.10 -25.64
C LEU A 240 -5.40 8.87 -27.14
N HIS A 241 -6.42 8.39 -27.85
CA HIS A 241 -6.39 8.22 -29.31
C HIS A 241 -6.23 9.54 -30.08
N LYS A 242 -6.64 10.66 -29.49
CA LYS A 242 -6.45 12.01 -30.04
C LYS A 242 -5.12 12.65 -29.63
N ASP A 243 -4.25 11.91 -28.95
CA ASP A 243 -3.00 12.39 -28.36
C ASP A 243 -3.20 13.56 -27.36
N ASP A 244 -4.41 13.70 -26.79
CA ASP A 244 -4.69 14.65 -25.71
C ASP A 244 -4.43 13.99 -24.34
N TYR A 245 -3.14 13.89 -24.01
CA TYR A 245 -2.70 13.20 -22.80
C TYR A 245 -3.13 13.88 -21.50
N ASN A 246 -3.39 15.20 -21.52
CA ASN A 246 -3.86 15.91 -20.32
C ASN A 246 -5.32 15.56 -20.04
N ALA A 247 -6.19 15.63 -21.06
CA ALA A 247 -7.59 15.23 -20.91
C ALA A 247 -7.71 13.74 -20.55
N ALA A 248 -6.91 12.87 -21.20
CA ALA A 248 -6.89 11.45 -20.88
C ALA A 248 -6.51 11.21 -19.41
N LEU A 249 -5.52 11.94 -18.89
CA LEU A 249 -5.10 11.82 -17.50
C LEU A 249 -6.19 12.27 -16.52
N GLU A 250 -6.95 13.31 -16.84
CA GLU A 250 -8.08 13.76 -16.00
C GLU A 250 -9.14 12.66 -15.87
N PHE A 251 -9.53 12.04 -16.99
CA PHE A 251 -10.48 10.93 -16.98
C PHE A 251 -9.95 9.71 -16.24
N TYR A 252 -8.70 9.32 -16.48
CA TYR A 252 -8.11 8.16 -15.81
C TYR A 252 -7.93 8.37 -14.31
N ASN A 253 -7.54 9.57 -13.88
CA ASN A 253 -7.47 9.93 -12.46
C ASN A 253 -8.86 9.86 -11.82
N ALA A 254 -9.88 10.40 -12.47
CA ALA A 254 -11.26 10.36 -12.01
C ALA A 254 -11.78 8.91 -11.88
N ALA A 255 -11.49 8.06 -12.88
CA ALA A 255 -11.87 6.66 -12.85
C ALA A 255 -11.24 5.91 -11.67
N MET A 256 -9.97 6.19 -11.37
CA MET A 256 -9.28 5.59 -10.23
C MET A 256 -9.80 6.09 -8.89
N MET A 257 -10.17 7.37 -8.77
CA MET A 257 -10.76 7.91 -7.53
C MET A 257 -12.10 7.27 -7.19
N LEU A 258 -12.92 6.93 -8.18
CA LEU A 258 -14.22 6.29 -7.97
C LEU A 258 -14.12 4.81 -7.59
N ASP A 259 -13.03 4.12 -7.95
CA ASP A 259 -12.86 2.70 -7.73
C ASP A 259 -11.41 2.35 -7.34
N LEU A 260 -11.03 2.78 -6.13
CA LEU A 260 -9.72 2.51 -5.53
C LEU A 260 -9.51 1.02 -5.18
N GLU A 261 -10.60 0.25 -5.04
CA GLU A 261 -10.55 -1.14 -4.60
C GLU A 261 -10.42 -2.13 -5.76
N ASN A 262 -10.97 -1.79 -6.94
CA ASN A 262 -10.90 -2.63 -8.14
C ASN A 262 -10.07 -1.97 -9.24
N LEU A 263 -8.78 -1.82 -8.93
CA LEU A 263 -7.79 -1.25 -9.83
C LEU A 263 -7.63 -2.10 -11.10
N ASP A 264 -7.79 -1.47 -12.25
CA ASP A 264 -7.63 -2.09 -13.57
C ASP A 264 -6.22 -1.86 -14.11
N ALA A 265 -5.51 -2.94 -14.44
CA ALA A 265 -4.15 -2.88 -14.94
C ALA A 265 -4.01 -2.13 -16.28
N ILE A 266 -5.05 -2.14 -17.12
CA ILE A 266 -5.06 -1.40 -18.39
C ILE A 266 -5.19 0.10 -18.10
N LEU A 267 -6.14 0.48 -17.24
CA LEU A 267 -6.31 1.87 -16.81
C LEU A 267 -5.01 2.43 -16.22
N ILE A 268 -4.37 1.70 -15.31
CA ILE A 268 -3.09 2.09 -14.72
C ILE A 268 -2.00 2.19 -15.79
N GLY A 269 -1.94 1.25 -16.73
CA GLY A 269 -0.99 1.26 -17.84
C GLY A 269 -1.15 2.50 -18.72
N ASN A 270 -2.38 2.81 -19.15
CA ASN A 270 -2.69 3.97 -19.98
C ASN A 270 -2.40 5.28 -19.25
N ARG A 271 -2.74 5.36 -17.96
CA ARG A 271 -2.38 6.52 -17.11
C ARG A 271 -0.87 6.69 -16.99
N GLY A 272 -0.14 5.60 -16.72
CA GLY A 272 1.32 5.59 -16.63
C GLY A 272 1.96 6.04 -17.93
N TYR A 273 1.42 5.61 -19.08
CA TYR A 273 1.85 6.03 -20.40
C TYR A 273 1.62 7.53 -20.65
N CYS A 274 0.44 8.08 -20.31
CA CYS A 274 0.19 9.52 -20.39
C CYS A 274 1.18 10.31 -19.53
N ARG A 275 1.44 9.88 -18.29
CA ARG A 275 2.41 10.53 -17.39
C ARG A 275 3.82 10.48 -17.95
N LEU A 276 4.23 9.33 -18.51
CA LEU A 276 5.52 9.14 -19.16
C LEU A 276 5.69 10.15 -20.30
N LEU A 277 4.72 10.27 -21.21
CA LEU A 277 4.80 11.20 -22.34
C LEU A 277 4.81 12.67 -21.91
N LEU A 278 4.06 13.02 -20.87
CA LEU A 278 4.03 14.38 -20.31
C LEU A 278 5.23 14.70 -19.41
N GLY A 279 6.09 13.74 -19.10
CA GLY A 279 7.20 13.91 -18.16
C GLY A 279 6.74 14.20 -16.73
N ARG A 280 5.56 13.70 -16.33
CA ARG A 280 5.00 13.89 -14.99
C ARG A 280 5.51 12.82 -14.02
N ASP A 281 5.64 13.21 -12.77
CA ASP A 281 5.96 12.30 -11.67
C ASP A 281 4.91 11.16 -11.56
N GLY A 282 5.33 9.99 -11.08
CA GLY A 282 4.45 8.85 -10.84
C GLY A 282 4.31 7.85 -12.00
N ALA A 283 4.81 8.15 -13.20
CA ALA A 283 4.78 7.23 -14.35
C ALA A 283 5.38 5.85 -14.03
N LEU A 284 6.52 5.83 -13.35
CA LEU A 284 7.20 4.59 -12.98
C LEU A 284 6.47 3.78 -11.89
N ASN A 285 5.60 4.42 -11.09
CA ASN A 285 4.76 3.69 -10.11
C ASN A 285 3.62 2.97 -10.81
N ASP A 286 2.96 3.66 -11.73
CA ASP A 286 1.94 3.08 -12.58
C ASP A 286 2.52 1.93 -13.42
N ALA A 287 3.73 2.11 -13.95
CA ALA A 287 4.42 1.07 -14.68
C ALA A 287 4.70 -0.18 -13.82
N HIS A 288 5.18 -0.01 -12.58
CA HIS A 288 5.37 -1.11 -11.64
C HIS A 288 4.08 -1.82 -11.26
N MET A 289 3.03 -1.04 -10.95
CA MET A 289 1.69 -1.56 -10.67
C MET A 289 1.22 -2.42 -11.85
N CYS A 290 1.29 -1.87 -13.07
CA CYS A 290 0.87 -2.54 -14.29
C CYS A 290 1.67 -3.81 -14.55
N ARG A 291 3.01 -3.79 -14.39
CA ARG A 291 3.88 -4.97 -14.54
C ARG A 291 3.55 -6.06 -13.53
N LYS A 292 3.28 -5.68 -12.28
CA LYS A 292 2.94 -6.64 -11.22
C LYS A 292 1.59 -7.30 -11.45
N MET A 293 0.61 -6.54 -11.95
CA MET A 293 -0.72 -7.06 -12.26
C MET A 293 -0.75 -7.86 -13.56
N ARG A 294 0.10 -7.52 -14.54
CA ARG A 294 0.24 -8.20 -15.83
C ARG A 294 1.70 -8.53 -16.12
N PRO A 295 2.28 -9.56 -15.47
CA PRO A 295 3.67 -9.94 -15.67
C PRO A 295 3.92 -10.53 -17.06
N ASP A 296 2.89 -11.11 -17.69
CA ASP A 296 2.98 -11.74 -19.01
C ASP A 296 2.72 -10.78 -20.18
N CYS A 297 2.55 -9.48 -19.91
CA CYS A 297 2.29 -8.48 -20.93
C CYS A 297 3.56 -7.72 -21.29
N ALA A 298 4.01 -7.81 -22.55
CA ALA A 298 5.18 -7.08 -23.00
C ALA A 298 5.03 -5.55 -22.83
N ASP A 299 3.84 -5.00 -23.05
CA ASP A 299 3.59 -3.55 -22.95
C ASP A 299 3.81 -3.01 -21.54
N SER A 300 3.58 -3.81 -20.49
CA SER A 300 3.88 -3.41 -19.11
C SER A 300 5.40 -3.36 -18.84
N CYS A 301 6.17 -4.29 -19.43
CA CYS A 301 7.63 -4.28 -19.38
C CYS A 301 8.22 -3.08 -20.13
N TRP A 302 7.69 -2.74 -21.30
CA TRP A 302 8.13 -1.58 -22.08
C TRP A 302 7.85 -0.27 -21.33
N LEU A 303 6.63 -0.10 -20.81
CA LEU A 303 6.25 1.07 -20.02
C LEU A 303 7.17 1.28 -18.83
N GLU A 304 7.52 0.21 -18.13
CA GLU A 304 8.44 0.26 -16.98
C GLU A 304 9.86 0.61 -17.41
N GLY A 305 10.38 0.00 -18.47
CA GLY A 305 11.70 0.33 -19.00
C GLY A 305 11.82 1.81 -19.41
N TYR A 306 10.84 2.35 -20.13
CA TYR A 306 10.83 3.77 -20.50
C TYR A 306 10.72 4.69 -19.27
N SER A 307 9.93 4.29 -18.28
CA SER A 307 9.80 5.03 -17.04
C SER A 307 11.12 5.03 -16.24
N TYR A 308 11.91 3.95 -16.30
CA TYR A 308 13.23 3.88 -15.66
C TYR A 308 14.25 4.80 -16.33
N LEU A 309 14.15 4.99 -17.65
CA LEU A 309 14.98 5.95 -18.37
C LEU A 309 14.75 7.39 -17.88
N GLN A 310 13.50 7.77 -17.56
CA GLN A 310 13.20 9.11 -17.04
C GLN A 310 13.88 9.39 -15.70
N VAL A 311 13.94 8.38 -14.82
CA VAL A 311 14.61 8.49 -13.52
C VAL A 311 16.10 8.14 -13.57
N LYS A 312 16.66 7.93 -14.77
CA LYS A 312 18.09 7.62 -15.02
C LYS A 312 18.57 6.30 -14.38
N GLU A 313 17.68 5.34 -14.18
CA GLU A 313 18.02 3.99 -13.73
C GLU A 313 18.23 3.06 -14.94
N TYR A 314 19.32 3.27 -15.67
CA TYR A 314 19.54 2.63 -16.97
C TYR A 314 19.65 1.10 -16.93
N GLU A 315 20.25 0.52 -15.89
CA GLU A 315 20.41 -0.93 -15.75
C GLU A 315 19.05 -1.62 -15.64
N LYS A 316 18.19 -1.11 -14.75
CA LYS A 316 16.83 -1.63 -14.58
C LYS A 316 15.97 -1.40 -15.82
N ALA A 317 16.18 -0.29 -16.53
CA ALA A 317 15.52 -0.06 -17.81
C ALA A 317 15.86 -1.17 -18.83
N CYS A 318 17.15 -1.52 -18.94
CA CYS A 318 17.60 -2.60 -19.80
C CYS A 318 16.98 -3.95 -19.42
N ASP A 319 16.94 -4.28 -18.13
CA ASP A 319 16.33 -5.53 -17.65
C ASP A 319 14.84 -5.62 -18.02
N SER A 320 14.08 -4.54 -17.79
CA SER A 320 12.67 -4.47 -18.18
C SER A 320 12.47 -4.64 -19.69
N PHE A 321 13.32 -4.01 -20.52
CA PHE A 321 13.25 -4.17 -21.97
C PHE A 321 13.59 -5.59 -22.43
N LEU A 322 14.58 -6.23 -21.81
CA LEU A 322 14.93 -7.63 -22.09
C LEU A 322 13.77 -8.56 -21.77
N ASP A 323 13.06 -8.33 -20.66
CA ASP A 323 11.89 -9.11 -20.30
C ASP A 323 10.73 -8.90 -21.29
N GLY A 324 10.52 -7.66 -21.76
CA GLY A 324 9.58 -7.37 -22.85
C GLY A 324 9.90 -8.11 -24.15
N LEU A 325 11.18 -8.17 -24.53
CA LEU A 325 11.64 -8.90 -25.72
C LEU A 325 11.43 -10.42 -25.61
N LYS A 326 11.61 -10.99 -24.42
CA LYS A 326 11.34 -12.42 -24.19
C LYS A 326 9.86 -12.75 -24.41
N LEU A 327 8.97 -11.84 -23.98
CA LEU A 327 7.51 -12.02 -24.13
C LEU A 327 7.04 -11.79 -25.57
N LYS A 328 7.58 -10.79 -26.27
CA LYS A 328 7.19 -10.46 -27.65
C LYS A 328 8.42 -10.20 -28.54
N PRO A 329 9.06 -11.28 -29.04
CA PRO A 329 10.24 -11.15 -29.90
C PRO A 329 9.91 -10.35 -31.17
N GLY A 330 10.73 -9.34 -31.48
CA GLY A 330 10.61 -8.54 -32.71
C GLY A 330 9.68 -7.32 -32.63
N PHE A 331 9.06 -7.06 -31.48
CA PHE A 331 8.30 -5.82 -31.23
C PHE A 331 9.01 -4.99 -30.14
N VAL A 332 9.24 -3.72 -30.43
CA VAL A 332 9.83 -2.76 -29.49
C VAL A 332 8.89 -1.57 -29.40
N GLY A 333 8.36 -1.30 -28.21
CA GLY A 333 7.48 -0.18 -27.95
C GLY A 333 6.25 -0.59 -27.14
N ILE A 334 5.47 0.41 -26.75
CA ILE A 334 4.19 0.22 -26.07
C ILE A 334 3.11 0.20 -27.14
N GLY A 335 2.39 -0.92 -27.27
CA GLY A 335 1.24 -1.02 -28.16
C GLY A 335 0.16 -0.02 -27.74
N ARG A 336 -0.38 0.75 -28.70
CA ARG A 336 -1.65 1.46 -28.51
C ARG A 336 -2.73 0.38 -28.42
N HIS A 337 -3.22 0.10 -27.21
CA HIS A 337 -4.32 -0.84 -27.00
C HIS A 337 -5.65 -0.17 -27.31
#